data_AF-A0A8X6MZ97-F1
#
_entry.id   AF-A0A8X6MZ97-F1
#
_cell.length_a   1.000
_cell.length_b   1.000
_cell.length_c   1.000
_cell.angle_alpha   90.00
_cell.angle_beta   90.00
_cell.angle_gamma   90.00
#
_symmetry.space_group_name_H-M   'P 1'
#
loop_
_entity.id
_entity.type
_entity.pdbx_description
1 polymer ?
#
loop_
_entity_poly.entity_id
_entity_poly.type
_entity_poly.pdbx_seq_one_letter_code
_entity_poly.pdbx_strand_id
1 'polypeptide(L)'
;IFQVIVDPDRWLMSNGAPTIGQTTDAIRTLFETLLLRVMSSLEPTDLMRVIIFSDHLDRPISTHLMLVSEMSVEKIMACAVKVLQSKSEVRLDKGFNVEIITIHRPVGSAILLAIAEVEKDVDLKSLRRKDCDLLKRPAIALHQKTGVPQGPCGFEEIALFEQNLKIQVVVISTTASNQV
;
A
#
# COMPACT_ATOMS: atom_id res chain seq x y z
N ILE A 1 12.98 0.40 6.78
CA ILE A 1 13.36 -1.03 6.76
C ILE A 1 13.04 -1.60 8.13
N PHE A 2 12.14 -2.58 8.22
CA PHE A 2 11.85 -3.29 9.46
C PHE A 2 12.61 -4.63 9.42
N GLN A 3 13.54 -4.83 10.36
CA GLN A 3 14.27 -6.08 10.50
C GLN A 3 13.56 -6.95 11.54
N VAL A 4 13.16 -8.17 11.14
CA VAL A 4 12.51 -9.12 12.04
C VAL A 4 13.39 -10.35 12.19
N ILE A 5 13.92 -10.54 13.38
CA ILE A 5 14.65 -11.76 13.75
C ILE A 5 13.64 -12.67 14.43
N VAL A 6 13.26 -13.74 13.74
CA VAL A 6 12.59 -14.87 14.40
C VAL A 6 13.69 -15.63 15.13
N ASP A 7 13.70 -15.52 16.46
CA ASP A 7 14.62 -16.26 17.34
C ASP A 7 13.96 -17.60 17.71
N PRO A 8 14.42 -18.72 17.13
CA PRO A 8 13.87 -20.04 17.42
C PRO A 8 14.21 -20.49 18.85
N ASP A 9 15.34 -20.05 19.40
CA ASP A 9 15.81 -20.44 20.73
C ASP A 9 14.94 -19.83 21.82
N ARG A 10 14.45 -18.60 21.61
CA ARG A 10 13.48 -17.97 22.51
C ARG A 10 12.15 -18.73 22.58
N TRP A 11 11.82 -19.53 21.57
CA TRP A 11 10.61 -20.36 21.51
C TRP A 11 10.83 -21.76 22.09
N LEU A 12 12.04 -22.32 21.93
CA LEU A 12 12.43 -23.60 22.51
C LEU A 12 12.49 -23.58 24.05
N MET A 13 12.66 -22.39 24.65
CA MET A 13 12.73 -22.23 26.11
C MET A 13 11.38 -22.35 26.82
N SER A 14 10.26 -22.45 26.09
CA SER A 14 8.92 -22.45 26.71
C SER A 14 8.05 -23.67 26.43
N ASN A 15 8.25 -24.50 25.39
CA ASN A 15 7.63 -25.83 25.24
C ASN A 15 8.05 -26.53 23.92
N GLY A 16 9.17 -27.27 23.90
CA GLY A 16 9.52 -28.17 22.78
C GLY A 16 9.68 -27.50 21.40
N ALA A 17 9.93 -28.29 20.36
CA ALA A 17 10.00 -27.77 18.98
C ALA A 17 8.61 -27.25 18.56
N PRO A 18 8.50 -26.01 18.04
CA PRO A 18 7.22 -25.41 17.71
C PRO A 18 6.52 -26.23 16.62
N THR A 19 5.21 -26.43 16.78
CA THR A 19 4.39 -27.01 15.72
C THR A 19 4.29 -26.03 14.54
N ILE A 20 4.04 -26.57 13.34
CA ILE A 20 3.81 -25.76 12.13
C ILE A 20 2.66 -24.76 12.35
N GLY A 21 1.62 -25.14 13.11
CA GLY A 21 0.51 -24.25 13.48
C GLY A 21 0.96 -23.05 14.30
N GLN A 22 1.70 -23.28 15.39
CA GLN A 22 2.22 -22.22 16.26
C GLN A 22 3.16 -21.26 15.53
N THR A 23 3.97 -21.78 14.61
CA THR A 23 4.87 -20.97 13.78
C THR A 23 4.08 -20.10 12.79
N THR A 24 3.02 -20.65 12.20
CA THR A 24 2.15 -19.92 11.27
C THR A 24 1.40 -18.79 11.98
N ASP A 25 0.89 -19.04 13.18
CA ASP A 25 0.16 -18.04 13.95
C ASP A 25 1.07 -16.89 14.40
N ALA A 26 2.28 -17.18 14.85
CA ALA A 26 3.25 -16.15 15.21
C ALA A 26 3.68 -15.28 14.00
N ILE A 27 3.87 -15.89 12.82
CA ILE A 27 4.15 -15.15 11.58
C ILE A 27 2.93 -14.29 11.18
N ARG A 28 1.71 -14.81 11.35
CA ARG A 28 0.48 -14.04 11.11
C ARG A 28 0.43 -12.81 12.03
N THR A 29 0.59 -12.99 13.33
CA THR A 29 0.58 -11.89 14.32
C THR A 29 1.66 -10.84 14.02
N LEU A 30 2.83 -11.26 13.54
CA LEU A 30 3.88 -10.35 13.09
C LEU A 30 3.39 -9.45 11.93
N PHE A 31 2.82 -10.06 10.89
CA PHE A 31 2.33 -9.30 9.74
C PHE A 31 1.13 -8.43 10.08
N GLU A 32 0.23 -8.89 10.95
CA GLU A 32 -0.87 -8.07 11.49
C GLU A 32 -0.32 -6.81 12.17
N THR A 33 0.66 -6.98 13.06
CA THR A 33 1.30 -5.87 13.78
C THR A 33 1.99 -4.90 12.83
N LEU A 34 2.71 -5.41 11.83
CA LEU A 34 3.38 -4.60 10.82
C LEU A 34 2.38 -3.81 9.96
N LEU A 35 1.32 -4.46 9.48
CA LEU A 35 0.29 -3.81 8.68
C LEU A 35 -0.43 -2.74 9.50
N LEU A 36 -0.87 -3.04 10.72
CA LEU A 36 -1.52 -2.07 11.60
C LEU A 36 -0.67 -0.81 11.79
N ARG A 37 0.64 -0.98 12.05
CA ARG A 37 1.55 0.15 12.26
C ARG A 37 1.81 0.99 11.03
N VAL A 38 1.84 0.38 9.84
CA VAL A 38 2.10 1.13 8.60
C VAL A 38 0.82 1.77 8.08
N MET A 39 -0.28 1.01 8.05
CA MET A 39 -1.57 1.46 7.55
C MET A 39 -2.19 2.57 8.41
N SER A 40 -1.82 2.71 9.69
CA SER A 40 -2.26 3.83 10.53
C SER A 40 -1.82 5.21 10.02
N SER A 41 -0.87 5.26 9.09
CA SER A 41 -0.35 6.48 8.48
C SER A 41 -0.68 6.63 6.99
N LEU A 42 -1.50 5.73 6.45
CA LEU A 42 -1.82 5.65 5.01
C LEU A 42 -3.32 5.73 4.78
N GLU A 43 -3.66 6.28 3.62
CA GLU A 43 -5.04 6.38 3.18
C GLU A 43 -5.47 5.11 2.43
N PRO A 44 -6.76 4.71 2.46
CA PRO A 44 -7.24 3.51 1.77
C PRO A 44 -6.93 3.48 0.27
N THR A 45 -6.83 4.66 -0.34
CA THR A 45 -6.48 4.86 -1.76
C THR A 45 -4.99 4.88 -2.03
N ASP A 46 -4.12 4.93 -1.04
CA ASP A 46 -2.68 4.81 -1.26
C ASP A 46 -2.34 3.42 -1.82
N LEU A 47 -1.18 3.30 -2.47
CA LEU A 47 -0.68 1.98 -2.86
C LEU A 47 0.33 1.50 -1.84
N MET A 48 0.32 0.19 -1.62
CA MET A 48 1.37 -0.46 -0.86
C MET A 48 1.77 -1.80 -1.47
N ARG A 49 3.01 -2.19 -1.18
CA ARG A 49 3.61 -3.46 -1.59
C ARG A 49 4.48 -3.97 -0.46
N VAL A 50 4.38 -5.26 -0.17
CA VAL A 50 5.22 -5.93 0.83
C VAL A 50 6.24 -6.81 0.11
N ILE A 51 7.49 -6.72 0.55
CA ILE A 51 8.62 -7.50 0.06
C ILE A 51 9.29 -8.17 1.25
N ILE A 52 9.51 -9.47 1.16
CA ILE A 52 10.19 -10.27 2.17
C ILE A 52 11.50 -10.75 1.56
N PHE A 53 12.61 -10.40 2.21
CA PHE A 53 13.95 -10.79 1.83
C PHE A 53 14.49 -11.80 2.85
N SER A 54 15.16 -12.83 2.34
CA SER A 54 15.95 -13.76 3.14
C SER A 54 17.14 -14.19 2.30
N ASP A 55 18.29 -14.37 2.94
CA ASP A 55 19.52 -14.85 2.31
C ASP A 55 19.36 -16.27 1.73
N HIS A 56 18.28 -16.96 2.08
CA HIS A 56 17.96 -18.32 1.62
C HIS A 56 16.97 -18.36 0.46
N LEU A 57 16.51 -17.21 -0.02
CA LEU A 57 15.62 -17.10 -1.16
C LEU A 57 16.38 -16.56 -2.36
N ASP A 58 16.38 -17.29 -3.48
CA ASP A 58 17.00 -16.83 -4.73
C ASP A 58 16.37 -15.52 -5.23
N ARG A 59 15.10 -15.29 -4.86
CA ARG A 59 14.32 -14.09 -5.18
C ARG A 59 13.47 -13.69 -3.98
N PRO A 60 13.31 -12.39 -3.71
CA PRO A 60 12.43 -11.94 -2.65
C PRO A 60 10.98 -12.39 -2.90
N ILE A 61 10.29 -12.76 -1.83
CA ILE A 61 8.84 -12.96 -1.88
C ILE A 61 8.21 -11.58 -1.93
N SER A 62 7.28 -11.37 -2.86
CA SER A 62 6.68 -10.06 -3.02
C SER A 62 5.21 -10.15 -3.35
N THR A 63 4.42 -9.30 -2.69
CA THR A 63 3.07 -9.01 -3.15
C THR A 63 3.14 -8.16 -4.42
N HIS A 64 2.05 -8.14 -5.18
CA HIS A 64 1.87 -7.07 -6.16
C HIS A 64 1.59 -5.73 -5.44
N LEU A 65 1.82 -4.63 -6.15
CA LEU A 65 1.45 -3.30 -5.69
C LEU A 65 -0.08 -3.16 -5.77
N MET A 66 -0.73 -2.86 -4.64
CA MET A 66 -2.19 -2.81 -4.53
C MET A 66 -2.66 -1.67 -3.63
N LEU A 67 -3.96 -1.39 -3.62
CA LEU A 67 -4.56 -0.43 -2.70
C LEU A 67 -4.31 -0.83 -1.25
N VAL A 68 -4.11 0.16 -0.37
CA VAL A 68 -4.05 -0.07 1.08
C VAL A 68 -5.34 -0.74 1.57
N SER A 69 -6.50 -0.34 1.05
CA SER A 69 -7.80 -0.99 1.37
C SER A 69 -7.89 -2.45 0.95
N GLU A 70 -7.06 -2.88 0.00
CA GLU A 70 -7.01 -4.24 -0.49
C GLU A 70 -5.93 -5.07 0.22
N MET A 71 -4.99 -4.46 0.94
CA MET A 71 -3.91 -5.20 1.60
C MET A 71 -4.44 -5.94 2.82
N SER A 72 -4.11 -7.24 2.91
CA SER A 72 -4.44 -8.06 4.07
C SER A 72 -3.29 -9.03 4.39
N VAL A 73 -3.28 -9.54 5.63
CA VAL A 73 -2.27 -10.50 6.07
C VAL A 73 -2.36 -11.80 5.27
N GLU A 74 -3.57 -12.22 4.92
CA GLU A 74 -3.83 -13.42 4.11
C GLU A 74 -3.17 -13.31 2.74
N LYS A 75 -3.14 -12.12 2.13
CA LYS A 75 -2.46 -11.91 0.84
C LYS A 75 -0.95 -12.03 0.98
N ILE A 76 -0.37 -11.52 2.06
CA ILE A 76 1.07 -11.65 2.35
C ILE A 76 1.41 -13.13 2.61
N MET A 77 0.63 -13.79 3.46
CA MET A 77 0.79 -15.20 3.80
C MET A 77 0.63 -16.10 2.59
N ALA A 78 -0.32 -15.84 1.69
CA ALA A 78 -0.49 -16.59 0.46
C ALA A 78 0.76 -16.51 -0.44
N CYS A 79 1.37 -15.32 -0.57
CA CYS A 79 2.64 -15.16 -1.29
C CYS A 79 3.78 -15.94 -0.61
N ALA A 80 3.87 -15.87 0.72
CA ALA A 80 4.90 -16.57 1.47
C ALA A 80 4.76 -18.10 1.35
N VAL A 81 3.57 -18.64 1.65
CA VAL A 81 3.26 -20.07 1.59
C VAL A 81 3.53 -20.62 0.18
N LYS A 82 3.12 -19.91 -0.87
CA LYS A 82 3.36 -20.35 -2.26
C LYS A 82 4.85 -20.55 -2.55
N VAL A 83 5.71 -19.66 -2.05
CA VAL A 83 7.16 -19.77 -2.26
C VAL A 83 7.76 -20.84 -1.36
N LEU A 84 7.34 -20.92 -0.10
CA LEU A 84 7.81 -21.95 0.83
C LEU A 84 7.45 -23.37 0.36
N GLN A 85 6.27 -23.59 -0.21
CA GLN A 85 5.85 -24.87 -0.79
C GLN A 85 6.68 -25.27 -2.02
N SER A 86 7.33 -24.32 -2.69
CA SER A 86 8.19 -24.60 -3.86
C SER A 86 9.62 -25.01 -3.48
N LYS A 87 9.96 -24.96 -2.18
CA LYS A 87 11.31 -25.24 -1.67
C LYS A 87 11.31 -26.57 -0.90
N SER A 88 12.34 -27.38 -1.15
CA SER A 88 12.52 -28.68 -0.48
C SER A 88 13.00 -28.56 0.97
N GLU A 89 13.62 -27.44 1.34
CA GLU A 89 14.00 -27.09 2.72
C GLU A 89 13.63 -25.63 3.00
N VAL A 90 12.96 -25.39 4.13
CA VAL A 90 12.70 -24.05 4.67
C VAL A 90 13.51 -23.90 5.94
N ARG A 91 14.58 -23.10 5.88
CA ARG A 91 15.44 -22.80 7.03
C ARG A 91 14.88 -21.60 7.78
N LEU A 92 14.25 -21.86 8.92
CA LEU A 92 13.65 -20.85 9.82
C LEU A 92 14.62 -20.35 10.90
N ASP A 93 15.85 -20.88 10.92
CA ASP A 93 16.92 -20.52 11.85
C ASP A 93 17.55 -19.16 11.56
N LYS A 94 17.34 -18.63 10.35
CA LYS A 94 17.75 -17.28 9.96
C LYS A 94 16.51 -16.46 9.64
N GLY A 95 16.34 -15.35 10.35
CA GLY A 95 15.22 -14.42 10.17
C GLY A 95 15.11 -13.85 8.76
N PHE A 96 14.15 -12.95 8.56
CA PHE A 96 13.89 -12.32 7.27
C PHE A 96 13.66 -10.82 7.42
N ASN A 97 13.98 -10.06 6.38
CA ASN A 97 13.71 -8.62 6.33
C ASN A 97 12.38 -8.38 5.64
N VAL A 98 11.56 -7.48 6.19
CA VAL A 98 10.31 -7.04 5.57
C VAL A 98 10.45 -5.58 5.16
N GLU A 99 10.33 -5.34 3.87
CA GLU A 99 10.24 -4.01 3.29
C GLU A 99 8.78 -3.74 2.88
N ILE A 100 8.27 -2.59 3.31
CA ILE A 100 6.94 -2.13 2.94
C ILE A 100 7.11 -0.85 2.14
N ILE A 101 6.80 -0.93 0.86
CA ILE A 101 6.85 0.19 -0.08
C ILE A 101 5.46 0.81 -0.09
N THR A 102 5.37 2.13 0.12
CA THR A 102 4.12 2.89 0.12
C THR A 102 4.18 4.02 -0.90
N ILE A 103 3.06 4.28 -1.59
CA ILE A 103 2.91 5.37 -2.56
C ILE A 103 1.65 6.14 -2.20
N HIS A 104 1.83 7.36 -1.73
CA HIS A 104 0.73 8.27 -1.42
C HIS A 104 0.05 8.75 -2.70
N ARG A 105 -1.29 8.66 -2.75
CA ARG A 105 -2.14 9.06 -3.87
C ARG A 105 -3.20 10.06 -3.38
N PRO A 106 -2.83 11.35 -3.22
CA PRO A 106 -3.79 12.37 -2.82
C PRO A 106 -4.78 12.66 -3.96
N VAL A 107 -6.06 12.82 -3.63
CA VAL A 107 -7.14 13.13 -4.58
C VAL A 107 -6.86 14.42 -5.36
N GLY A 108 -6.18 15.39 -4.75
CA GLY A 108 -5.71 16.59 -5.45
C GLY A 108 -4.89 16.28 -6.71
N SER A 109 -4.18 15.15 -6.78
CA SER A 109 -3.43 14.76 -7.99
C SER A 109 -4.34 14.45 -9.16
N ALA A 110 -5.50 13.83 -8.94
CA ALA A 110 -6.46 13.51 -9.99
C ALA A 110 -7.09 14.79 -10.56
N ILE A 111 -7.46 15.72 -9.68
CA ILE A 111 -8.03 17.02 -10.07
C ILE A 111 -7.00 17.81 -10.89
N LEU A 112 -5.75 17.89 -10.43
CA LEU A 112 -4.69 18.60 -11.14
C LEU A 112 -4.33 17.94 -12.48
N LEU A 113 -4.37 16.61 -12.56
CA LEU A 113 -4.18 15.90 -13.83
C LEU A 113 -5.30 16.21 -14.83
N ALA A 114 -6.55 16.26 -14.35
CA ALA A 114 -7.70 16.62 -15.19
C ALA A 114 -7.60 18.07 -15.69
N ILE A 115 -7.16 19.01 -14.86
CA ILE A 115 -6.87 20.39 -15.29
C ILE A 115 -5.80 20.41 -16.38
N ALA A 116 -4.66 19.73 -16.16
CA ALA A 116 -3.59 19.66 -17.15
C ALA A 116 -4.07 19.06 -18.48
N GLU A 117 -5.02 18.11 -18.45
CA GLU A 117 -5.65 17.55 -19.63
C GLU A 117 -6.52 18.56 -20.39
N VAL A 118 -7.35 19.31 -19.67
CA VAL A 118 -8.20 20.36 -20.25
C VAL A 118 -7.34 21.49 -20.84
N GLU A 119 -6.26 21.87 -20.14
CA GLU A 119 -5.33 22.92 -20.55
C GLU A 119 -4.36 22.49 -21.66
N LYS A 120 -4.38 21.20 -22.06
CA LYS A 120 -3.48 20.60 -23.06
C LYS A 120 -2.00 20.81 -22.73
N ASP A 121 -1.65 20.54 -21.48
CA ASP A 121 -0.26 20.60 -21.02
C ASP A 121 0.64 19.68 -21.88
N VAL A 122 1.78 20.21 -22.31
CA VAL A 122 2.77 19.49 -23.13
C VAL A 122 3.32 18.26 -22.40
N ASP A 123 3.31 18.27 -21.06
CA ASP A 123 3.84 17.20 -20.22
C ASP A 123 2.78 16.17 -19.78
N LEU A 124 1.57 16.21 -20.33
CA LEU A 124 0.47 15.29 -19.96
C LEU A 124 0.88 13.81 -19.97
N LYS A 125 1.67 13.41 -20.96
CA LYS A 125 2.18 12.02 -21.06
C LYS A 125 3.03 11.62 -19.87
N SER A 126 3.85 12.54 -19.38
CA SER A 126 4.69 12.34 -18.21
C SER A 126 3.83 12.28 -16.94
N LEU A 127 2.87 13.20 -16.80
CA LEU A 127 1.97 13.29 -15.64
C LEU A 127 1.09 12.04 -15.44
N ARG A 128 0.74 11.34 -16.52
CA ARG A 128 -0.07 10.10 -16.49
C ARG A 128 0.70 8.85 -16.06
N ARG A 129 2.04 8.90 -16.02
CA ARG A 129 2.82 7.71 -15.67
C ARG A 129 2.61 7.35 -14.20
N LYS A 130 2.53 6.06 -13.91
CA LYS A 130 2.30 5.53 -12.55
C LYS A 130 3.42 5.89 -11.57
N ASP A 131 4.62 6.15 -12.07
CA ASP A 131 5.82 6.52 -11.31
C ASP A 131 6.08 8.04 -11.30
N CYS A 132 5.15 8.85 -11.83
CA CYS A 132 5.29 10.29 -11.88
C CYS A 132 4.82 10.95 -10.58
N ASP A 133 5.75 11.59 -9.88
CA ASP A 133 5.51 12.25 -8.60
C ASP A 133 5.29 13.78 -8.72
N LEU A 134 5.25 14.31 -9.94
CA LEU A 134 5.16 15.76 -10.19
C LEU A 134 3.89 16.40 -9.62
N LEU A 135 2.77 15.66 -9.58
CA LEU A 135 1.51 16.14 -9.03
C LEU A 135 1.40 15.99 -7.51
N LYS A 136 2.29 15.24 -6.86
CA LYS A 136 2.21 14.99 -5.41
C LYS A 136 2.34 16.27 -4.60
N ARG A 137 3.38 17.08 -4.83
CA ARG A 137 3.59 18.33 -4.07
C ARG A 137 2.46 19.34 -4.31
N PRO A 138 2.06 19.63 -5.57
CA PRO A 138 0.90 20.49 -5.83
C PRO A 138 -0.39 19.98 -5.20
N ALA A 139 -0.64 18.67 -5.20
CA ALA A 139 -1.82 18.09 -4.57
C ALA A 139 -1.82 18.29 -3.06
N ILE A 140 -0.68 18.04 -2.39
CA ILE A 140 -0.53 18.29 -0.94
C ILE A 140 -0.78 19.77 -0.62
N ALA A 141 -0.22 20.69 -1.42
CA ALA A 141 -0.43 22.12 -1.25
C ALA A 141 -1.91 22.50 -1.43
N LEU A 142 -2.61 21.86 -2.39
CA LEU A 142 -4.04 22.05 -2.60
C LEU A 142 -4.85 21.61 -1.36
N HIS A 143 -4.60 20.40 -0.84
CA HIS A 143 -5.22 19.89 0.39
C HIS A 143 -4.98 20.84 1.58
N GLN A 144 -3.75 21.32 1.77
CA GLN A 144 -3.41 22.28 2.83
C GLN A 144 -4.15 23.61 2.68
N LYS A 145 -4.29 24.11 1.44
CA LYS A 145 -4.94 25.38 1.16
C LYS A 145 -6.46 25.33 1.30
N THR A 146 -7.08 24.17 1.07
CA THR A 146 -8.52 23.95 1.24
C THR A 146 -8.90 23.45 2.62
N GLY A 147 -7.94 23.02 3.43
CA GLY A 147 -8.19 22.38 4.72
C GLY A 147 -8.75 20.96 4.59
N VAL A 148 -8.78 20.39 3.39
CA VAL A 148 -9.25 19.02 3.13
C VAL A 148 -8.14 18.04 3.51
N PRO A 149 -8.40 17.08 4.42
CA PRO A 149 -7.43 16.03 4.74
C PRO A 149 -6.94 15.29 3.49
N GLN A 150 -5.68 14.89 3.47
CA GLN A 150 -5.17 14.04 2.39
C GLN A 150 -5.83 12.68 2.49
N GLY A 151 -6.39 12.17 1.39
CA GLY A 151 -7.12 10.90 1.36
C GLY A 151 -8.25 10.89 0.35
N PRO A 152 -9.12 9.86 0.39
CA PRO A 152 -10.37 9.84 -0.38
C PRO A 152 -11.22 11.06 -0.04
N CYS A 153 -11.91 11.61 -1.03
CA CYS A 153 -12.76 12.77 -0.88
C CYS A 153 -14.17 12.44 -1.39
N GLY A 154 -15.18 12.83 -0.63
CA GLY A 154 -16.57 12.86 -1.05
C GLY A 154 -16.92 14.18 -1.74
N PHE A 155 -18.21 14.39 -2.00
CA PHE A 155 -18.69 15.59 -2.69
C PHE A 155 -18.45 16.88 -1.90
N GLU A 156 -18.50 16.82 -0.57
CA GLU A 156 -18.27 17.98 0.29
C GLU A 156 -16.83 18.46 0.20
N GLU A 157 -15.86 17.54 0.25
CA GLU A 157 -14.45 17.87 0.07
C GLU A 157 -14.14 18.34 -1.36
N ILE A 158 -14.79 17.74 -2.36
CA ILE A 158 -14.64 18.16 -3.77
C ILE A 158 -15.10 19.60 -3.96
N ALA A 159 -16.22 20.01 -3.33
CA ALA A 159 -16.72 21.38 -3.40
C ALA A 159 -15.69 22.40 -2.87
N LEU A 160 -14.89 22.03 -1.87
CA LEU A 160 -13.82 22.89 -1.35
C LEU A 160 -12.68 23.05 -2.37
N PHE A 161 -12.36 22.01 -3.14
CA PHE A 161 -11.40 22.11 -4.25
C PHE A 161 -11.94 22.96 -5.40
N GLU A 162 -13.21 22.78 -5.78
CA GLU A 162 -13.89 23.57 -6.82
C GLU A 162 -13.82 25.07 -6.51
N GLN A 163 -14.15 25.46 -5.27
CA GLN A 163 -14.07 26.85 -4.83
C GLN A 163 -12.66 27.42 -4.89
N ASN A 164 -11.65 26.62 -4.50
CA ASN A 164 -10.26 27.07 -4.47
C ASN A 164 -9.67 27.25 -5.86
N LEU A 165 -9.97 26.32 -6.76
CA LEU A 165 -9.44 26.24 -8.12
C LEU A 165 -10.32 27.02 -9.12
N LYS A 166 -11.52 27.42 -8.71
CA LYS A 166 -12.53 28.08 -9.55
C LYS A 166 -12.89 27.23 -10.78
N ILE A 167 -13.06 25.94 -10.55
CA ILE A 167 -13.46 24.95 -11.55
C ILE A 167 -14.78 24.30 -11.13
N GLN A 168 -15.37 23.52 -12.04
CA GLN A 168 -16.44 22.58 -11.74
C GLN A 168 -15.96 21.15 -12.00
N VAL A 169 -16.08 20.28 -11.01
CA VAL A 169 -15.70 18.87 -11.05
C VAL A 169 -16.95 18.02 -11.17
N VAL A 170 -17.15 17.40 -12.32
CA VAL A 170 -18.24 16.42 -12.53
C VAL A 170 -17.72 15.03 -12.18
N VAL A 171 -18.24 14.45 -11.12
CA VAL A 171 -17.90 13.07 -10.71
C VAL A 171 -18.85 12.10 -11.38
N ILE A 172 -18.30 11.18 -12.19
CA ILE A 172 -19.07 10.13 -12.86
C ILE A 172 -18.68 8.79 -12.22
N SER A 173 -19.64 8.13 -11.59
CA SER A 173 -19.47 6.78 -11.06
C SER A 173 -20.15 5.75 -11.98
N THR A 174 -19.39 4.76 -12.44
CA THR A 174 -19.91 3.68 -13.29
C THR A 174 -20.81 2.70 -12.54
N THR A 175 -20.82 2.69 -11.19
CA THR A 175 -21.78 1.86 -10.42
C THR A 175 -23.21 2.40 -10.46
N ALA A 176 -23.41 3.71 -10.71
CA ALA A 176 -24.72 4.32 -10.91
C ALA A 176 -25.16 4.35 -12.40
N SER A 177 -24.22 4.16 -13.33
CA SER A 177 -24.45 4.32 -14.77
C SER A 177 -24.94 3.05 -15.49
N ASN A 178 -25.02 1.90 -14.80
CA ASN A 178 -25.52 0.63 -15.34
C ASN A 178 -27.01 0.37 -15.04
N GLN A 179 -27.79 1.43 -14.79
CA GLN A 179 -29.27 1.35 -14.68
C GLN A 179 -29.96 2.14 -15.80
N VAL A 180 -29.56 1.91 -17.06
CA VAL A 180 -30.33 2.32 -18.24
C VAL A 180 -30.59 1.09 -19.11
#